data_AF-A0A941VI79-F1
#
_entry.id   AF-A0A941VI79-F1
#
_cell.length_a   1.000
_cell.length_b   1.000
_cell.length_c   1.000
_cell.angle_alpha   90.00
_cell.angle_beta   90.00
_cell.angle_gamma   90.00
#
_symmetry.space_group_name_H-M   'P 1'
#
loop_
_entity.id
_entity.type
_entity.pdbx_description
1 polymer ?
#
loop_
_entity_poly.entity_id
_entity_poly.type
_entity_poly.pdbx_seq_one_letter_code
_entity_poly.pdbx_strand_id
1 'polypeptide(L)' 'MPVFHYKARNARGESIEADIEAASADVVAGQLFNTGVTPITIIEQRHWST' A
#
# COMPACT_ATOMS: atom_id res chain seq x y z
N MET A 1 8.68 -5.98 -10.28
CA MET A 1 7.78 -6.46 -9.21
C MET A 1 6.44 -5.74 -9.38
N PRO A 2 5.30 -6.29 -8.95
CA PRO A 2 4.03 -5.57 -9.05
C PRO A 2 4.06 -4.29 -8.23
N VAL A 3 3.40 -3.25 -8.75
CA VAL A 3 3.20 -1.97 -8.07
C VAL A 3 1.83 -2.01 -7.40
N PHE A 4 1.74 -1.54 -6.16
CA PHE A 4 0.50 -1.43 -5.42
C PHE A 4 0.27 0.04 -5.07
N HIS A 5 -0.93 0.52 -5.34
CA HIS A 5 -1.41 1.76 -4.78
C HIS A 5 -2.07 1.48 -3.44
N TYR A 6 -1.63 2.13 -2.37
CA TYR A 6 -2.24 1.98 -1.06
C TYR A 6 -2.85 3.28 -0.55
N LYS A 7 -3.90 3.13 0.27
CA LYS A 7 -4.45 4.17 1.13
C LYS A 7 -4.41 3.69 2.57
N ALA A 8 -3.97 4.54 3.48
CA ALA A 8 -3.75 4.19 4.88
C ALA A 8 -3.95 5.38 5.82
N ARG A 9 -3.94 5.10 7.14
CA ARG A 9 -3.86 6.12 8.19
C ARG A 9 -2.51 6.05 8.89
N ASN A 10 -1.85 7.19 9.05
CA ASN A 10 -0.65 7.27 9.88
C ASN A 10 -1.01 7.33 11.39
N ALA A 11 -0.02 7.30 12.26
CA ALA A 11 -0.21 7.37 13.72
C ALA A 11 -0.92 8.64 14.21
N ARG A 12 -0.97 9.72 13.41
CA ARG A 12 -1.70 10.97 13.72
C ARG A 12 -3.15 10.92 13.25
N GLY A 13 -3.58 9.82 12.63
CA GLY A 13 -4.90 9.68 12.04
C GLY A 13 -5.05 10.39 10.70
N GLU A 14 -3.97 10.84 10.06
CA GLU A 14 -4.00 11.48 8.74
C GLU A 14 -4.12 10.41 7.65
N SER A 15 -4.91 10.71 6.61
CA SER A 15 -4.98 9.85 5.42
C SER A 15 -3.74 10.06 4.57
N ILE A 16 -3.07 8.98 4.21
CA ILE A 16 -1.95 8.97 3.27
C ILE A 16 -2.21 7.95 2.16
N GLU A 17 -1.64 8.21 1.00
CA GLU A 17 -1.72 7.35 -0.17
C GLU A 17 -0.44 7.45 -0.99
N ALA A 18 0.05 6.31 -1.48
CA ALA A 18 1.25 6.24 -2.31
C ALA A 18 1.31 4.91 -3.08
N ASP A 19 2.20 4.85 -4.06
CA ASP A 19 2.54 3.64 -4.79
C ASP A 19 3.78 2.97 -4.20
N ILE A 20 3.78 1.64 -4.13
CA ILE A 20 4.89 0.85 -3.61
C ILE A 20 5.07 -0.44 -4.40
N GLU A 21 6.33 -0.80 -4.68
CA GLU A 21 6.67 -2.09 -5.25
C GLU A 21 6.76 -3.15 -4.16
N ALA A 22 6.06 -4.28 -4.34
CA ALA A 22 6.07 -5.38 -3.39
C ALA A 22 5.80 -6.72 -4.09
N ALA A 23 6.05 -7.83 -3.41
CA ALA A 23 5.74 -9.15 -3.93
C ALA A 23 4.23 -9.49 -3.87
N SER A 24 3.51 -8.92 -2.90
CA SER A 24 2.06 -9.12 -2.71
C SER A 24 1.46 -8.02 -1.83
N ALA A 25 0.13 -7.94 -1.78
CA ALA A 25 -0.59 -7.01 -0.91
C ALA A 25 -0.31 -7.26 0.59
N ASP A 26 -0.15 -8.52 1.02
CA ASP A 26 0.21 -8.87 2.41
C ASP A 26 1.59 -8.31 2.81
N VAL A 27 2.55 -8.31 1.87
CA VAL A 27 3.87 -7.71 2.09
C VAL A 27 3.75 -6.20 2.28
N VAL A 28 2.92 -5.52 1.48
CA VAL A 28 2.62 -4.08 1.66
C VAL A 28 2.00 -3.82 3.03
N ALA A 29 0.98 -4.59 3.41
CA ALA A 29 0.31 -4.44 4.71
C ALA A 29 1.31 -4.61 5.87
N GLY A 30 2.17 -5.62 5.82
CA GLY A 30 3.20 -5.85 6.83
C GLY A 30 4.18 -4.68 6.96
N GLN A 31 4.64 -4.10 5.86
CA GLN A 31 5.52 -2.92 5.88
C GLN A 31 4.83 -1.70 6.51
N LEU A 32 3.56 -1.45 6.17
CA LEU A 32 2.79 -0.36 6.76
C LEU A 32 2.62 -0.57 8.27
N PHE A 33 2.22 -1.77 8.71
CA PHE A 33 2.08 -2.07 10.14
C PHE A 33 3.39 -1.89 10.92
N ASN A 34 4.51 -2.33 10.36
CA ASN A 34 5.83 -2.17 10.97
C ASN A 34 6.27 -0.70 11.11
N THR A 35 5.62 0.23 10.40
CA THR A 35 5.87 1.68 10.49
C THR A 35 4.80 2.44 11.28
N GLY A 36 3.85 1.73 11.91
CA GLY A 36 2.74 2.36 12.65
C GLY A 36 1.68 2.98 11.73
N VAL A 37 1.60 2.52 10.49
CA VAL A 37 0.60 2.92 9.50
C VAL A 37 -0.44 1.81 9.36
N THR A 38 -1.72 2.15 9.50
CA THR A 38 -2.83 1.19 9.38
C THR A 38 -3.38 1.22 7.95
N PRO A 39 -3.27 0.12 7.17
CA PRO A 39 -3.80 0.06 5.82
C PRO A 39 -5.34 0.18 5.80
N ILE A 40 -5.89 0.90 4.81
CA ILE A 40 -7.32 0.95 4.50
C ILE A 40 -7.61 0.18 3.21
N THR A 41 -6.80 0.40 2.18
CA THR A 41 -6.96 -0.22 0.86
C THR A 41 -5.59 -0.45 0.23
N ILE A 42 -5.41 -1.59 -0.43
CA ILE A 42 -4.20 -1.95 -1.17
C ILE A 42 -4.65 -2.56 -2.49
N ILE A 43 -4.32 -1.93 -3.61
CA ILE A 43 -4.75 -2.35 -4.95
C ILE A 43 -3.53 -2.49 -5.85
N GLU A 44 -3.36 -3.66 -6.45
CA GLU A 44 -2.35 -3.89 -7.48
C GLU A 44 -2.65 -3.03 -8.72
N GLN A 45 -1.68 -2.21 -9.13
CA GLN A 45 -1.72 -1.43 -10.35
C GLN A 45 -1.41 -2.36 -11.53
N ARG A 46 -2.43 -3.00 -12.10
CA ARG A 46 -2.26 -3.75 -13.35
C ARG A 46 -2.16 -2.76 -14.51
N HIS A 47 -0.97 -2.67 -15.09
CA HIS A 47 -0.81 -2.00 -16.36
C HIS A 47 -1.25 -2.95 -17.47
N TRP A 48 -2.42 -2.67 -18.06
CA TRP A 48 -2.85 -3.32 -19.29
C TRP A 48 -2.15 -2.63 -20.47
N SER A 49 -1.36 -3.37 -21.22
CA SER A 49 -0.83 -2.92 -22.52
C SER A 49 -1.84 -3.35 -23.60
N THR A 50 -2.45 -2.36 -24.28
CA THR A 50 -3.27 -2.58 -25.49
C THR A 50 -2.38 -2.87 -26.69
#